data_AF-A0A2V3I600-F1
#
_entry.id   AF-A0A2V3I600-F1
#
_cell.length_a   1.000
_cell.length_b   1.000
_cell.length_c   1.000
_cell.angle_alpha   90.00
_cell.angle_beta   90.00
_cell.angle_gamma   90.00
#
_symmetry.space_group_name_H-M   'P 1'
#
loop_
_entity.id
_entity.type
_entity.pdbx_description
1 polymer ?
#
loop_
_entity_poly.entity_id
_entity_poly.type
_entity_poly.pdbx_seq_one_letter_code
_entity_poly.pdbx_strand_id
1 'polypeptide(L)'
;MARREEKVDAELLAQLEAGGDRIRVPLPNRKVNEMFAIADQILGGRRVHAVCEDGESRLARIPGKMRRRQWVREGDLMVIQPWDFQDEKANVCMRYTKTQSLYLSRKGVLPEIVDLFGMTDFEAGPKVEDTVPKADSGGPEPESAAAQDPEDDIDSFFG
;
A
#
# COMPACT_ATOMS: atom_id res chain seq x y z
N MET A 1 -2.67 3.68 -24.34
CA MET A 1 -2.18 4.91 -23.68
C MET A 1 -1.53 4.52 -22.37
N ALA A 2 -0.20 4.40 -22.34
CA ALA A 2 0.55 4.06 -21.12
C ALA A 2 0.31 5.14 -20.07
N ARG A 3 -0.29 4.73 -18.95
CA ARG A 3 -0.90 5.60 -17.95
C ARG A 3 0.21 6.10 -17.03
N ARG A 4 0.76 7.29 -17.33
CA ARG A 4 1.84 7.95 -16.58
C ARG A 4 1.68 7.72 -15.08
N GLU A 5 2.66 7.06 -14.49
CA GLU A 5 2.76 6.92 -13.05
C GLU A 5 2.95 8.31 -12.45
N GLU A 6 2.17 8.64 -11.42
CA GLU A 6 2.37 9.88 -10.67
C GLU A 6 3.70 9.73 -9.94
N LYS A 7 4.70 10.54 -10.31
CA LYS A 7 6.01 10.58 -9.63
C LYS A 7 5.95 11.66 -8.55
N VAL A 8 6.80 11.50 -7.53
CA VAL A 8 6.97 12.54 -6.51
C VAL A 8 7.73 13.71 -7.14
N ASP A 9 7.13 14.89 -7.12
CA ASP A 9 7.76 16.11 -7.63
C ASP A 9 8.65 16.71 -6.52
N ALA A 10 9.96 16.46 -6.61
CA ALA A 10 10.93 16.87 -5.59
C ALA A 10 10.96 18.39 -5.36
N GLU A 11 10.84 19.20 -6.41
CA GLU A 11 10.79 20.66 -6.30
C GLU A 11 9.53 21.13 -5.55
N LEU A 12 8.38 20.51 -5.83
CA LEU A 12 7.12 20.83 -5.16
C LEU A 12 7.17 20.43 -3.67
N LEU A 13 7.80 19.29 -3.37
CA LEU A 13 8.02 18.85 -2.00
C LEU A 13 8.89 19.85 -1.23
N ALA A 14 10.02 20.25 -1.81
CA ALA A 14 10.92 21.23 -1.22
C ALA A 14 10.23 22.59 -1.01
N GLN A 15 9.36 23.01 -1.94
CA GLN A 15 8.55 24.23 -1.79
C GLN A 15 7.54 24.12 -0.64
N LEU A 16 6.90 22.96 -0.47
CA LEU A 16 5.98 22.71 0.65
C LEU A 16 6.69 22.68 2.00
N GLU A 17 7.93 22.20 2.03
CA GLU A 17 8.79 22.17 3.23
C GLU A 17 9.39 23.54 3.56
N ALA A 18 9.77 24.32 2.55
CA ALA A 18 10.37 25.65 2.71
C ALA A 18 9.35 26.77 3.02
N GLY A 19 8.08 26.57 2.64
CA GLY A 19 7.00 27.52 2.91
C GLY A 19 6.60 27.55 4.38
N GLY A 20 7.23 28.44 5.15
CA GLY A 20 7.02 28.58 6.61
C GLY A 20 5.56 28.60 7.08
N ASP A 21 5.33 27.91 8.20
CA ASP A 21 4.17 27.84 9.10
C ASP A 21 2.75 27.64 8.55
N ARG A 22 2.50 27.70 7.25
CA ARG A 22 1.15 27.52 6.67
C ARG A 22 1.11 26.27 5.80
N ILE A 23 0.65 25.18 6.40
CA ILE A 23 0.30 23.94 5.71
C ILE A 23 -0.66 24.29 4.56
N ARG A 24 -0.17 24.28 3.33
CA ARG A 24 -0.99 24.52 2.13
C ARG A 24 -1.85 23.30 1.75
N VAL A 25 -1.54 22.15 2.33
CA VAL A 25 -2.26 20.90 2.11
C VAL A 25 -3.53 20.87 2.99
N PRO A 26 -4.73 20.73 2.42
CA PRO A 26 -5.96 20.66 3.22
C PRO A 26 -5.91 19.47 4.18
N LEU A 27 -6.27 19.69 5.45
CA LEU A 27 -6.41 18.62 6.44
C LEU A 27 -7.88 18.17 6.53
N PRO A 28 -8.14 16.93 6.94
CA PRO A 28 -9.50 16.44 7.16
C PRO A 28 -10.18 17.21 8.31
N ASN A 29 -11.45 17.58 8.11
CA ASN A 29 -12.24 18.25 9.12
C ASN A 29 -12.89 17.25 10.08
N ARG A 30 -12.27 17.05 11.25
CA ARG A 30 -12.83 16.19 12.31
C ARG A 30 -14.24 16.59 12.77
N LYS A 31 -14.63 17.86 12.61
CA LYS A 31 -15.98 18.36 12.92
C LYS A 31 -17.08 17.74 12.05
N VAL A 32 -16.74 17.31 10.85
CA VAL A 32 -17.66 16.77 9.84
C VAL A 32 -17.48 15.24 9.71
N ASN A 33 -16.80 14.63 10.69
CA ASN A 33 -16.40 13.22 10.66
C ASN A 33 -15.56 12.87 9.42
N GLU A 34 -14.69 13.79 8.99
CA GLU A 34 -13.70 13.49 7.96
C GLU A 34 -12.44 12.91 8.60
N MET A 35 -11.87 11.91 7.94
CA MET A 35 -10.67 11.22 8.41
C MET A 35 -9.77 10.79 7.26
N PHE A 36 -8.50 10.49 7.61
CA PHE A 36 -7.58 9.91 6.65
C PHE A 36 -7.94 8.46 6.36
N ALA A 37 -7.72 8.06 5.12
CA ALA A 37 -7.81 6.68 4.71
C ALA A 37 -6.89 6.40 3.51
N ILE A 38 -6.50 5.15 3.35
CA ILE A 38 -5.79 4.66 2.18
C ILE A 38 -6.70 3.78 1.34
N ALA A 39 -6.64 3.97 0.02
CA ALA A 39 -7.27 3.06 -0.92
C ALA A 39 -6.55 1.70 -0.88
N ASP A 40 -7.26 0.66 -0.46
CA ASP A 40 -6.75 -0.72 -0.49
C ASP A 40 -7.00 -1.33 -1.88
N GLN A 41 -8.26 -1.58 -2.23
CA GLN A 41 -8.65 -2.20 -3.49
C GLN A 41 -9.77 -1.45 -4.23
N ILE A 42 -9.66 -1.36 -5.56
CA ILE A 42 -10.72 -0.78 -6.41
C ILE A 42 -11.71 -1.87 -6.83
N LEU A 43 -12.89 -1.87 -6.21
CA LEU A 43 -13.99 -2.82 -6.53
C LEU A 43 -14.71 -2.52 -7.86
N GLY A 44 -14.47 -1.36 -8.47
CA GLY A 44 -15.19 -0.91 -9.66
C GLY A 44 -16.54 -0.26 -9.31
N GLY A 45 -17.30 0.16 -10.34
CA GLY A 45 -18.61 0.79 -10.12
C GLY A 45 -18.59 2.07 -9.25
N ARG A 46 -17.44 2.76 -9.16
CA ARG A 46 -17.17 3.92 -8.28
C ARG A 46 -17.08 3.59 -6.78
N ARG A 47 -16.78 2.35 -6.44
CA ARG A 47 -16.52 1.90 -5.08
C ARG A 47 -15.04 1.56 -4.92
N VAL A 48 -14.51 1.84 -3.73
CA VAL A 48 -13.14 1.52 -3.32
C VAL A 48 -13.18 1.02 -1.88
N HIS A 49 -12.44 -0.04 -1.58
CA HIS A 49 -12.15 -0.42 -0.20
C HIS A 49 -11.11 0.54 0.35
N ALA A 50 -11.41 1.16 1.49
CA ALA A 50 -10.50 2.10 2.13
C ALA A 50 -10.26 1.70 3.58
N VAL A 51 -8.98 1.63 3.97
CA VAL A 51 -8.55 1.44 5.36
C VAL A 51 -8.48 2.81 6.01
N CYS A 52 -9.28 3.00 7.06
CA CYS A 52 -9.45 4.30 7.72
C CYS A 52 -8.44 4.49 8.85
N GLU A 53 -8.31 5.72 9.36
CA GLU A 53 -7.48 5.99 10.55
C GLU A 53 -7.92 5.24 11.81
N ASP A 54 -9.19 4.82 11.88
CA ASP A 54 -9.71 4.00 12.97
C ASP A 54 -9.27 2.53 12.89
N GLY A 55 -8.63 2.12 11.79
CA GLY A 55 -8.28 0.73 11.47
C GLY A 55 -9.41 -0.11 10.88
N GLU A 56 -10.61 0.45 10.74
CA GLU A 56 -11.71 -0.20 10.04
C GLU A 56 -11.61 -0.05 8.51
N SER A 57 -11.96 -1.11 7.80
CA SER A 57 -12.06 -1.11 6.34
C SER A 57 -13.49 -0.78 5.91
N ARG A 58 -13.66 0.32 5.19
CA ARG A 58 -14.98 0.82 4.75
C ARG A 58 -15.10 0.81 3.23
N LEU A 59 -16.33 0.62 2.76
CA LEU A 59 -16.67 0.71 1.35
C LEU A 59 -16.97 2.17 1.00
N ALA A 60 -15.97 2.85 0.41
CA ALA A 60 -16.08 4.26 0.08
C ALA A 60 -16.62 4.47 -1.36
N ARG A 61 -17.58 5.41 -1.48
CA ARG A 61 -18.15 5.85 -2.76
C ARG A 61 -17.35 7.03 -3.32
N ILE A 62 -16.93 6.94 -4.58
CA ILE A 62 -16.23 8.01 -5.29
C ILE A 62 -17.24 8.97 -5.94
N PRO A 63 -17.30 10.25 -5.53
CA PRO A 63 -18.18 11.23 -6.15
C PRO A 63 -17.87 11.43 -7.63
N GLY A 64 -18.90 11.72 -8.43
CA GLY A 64 -18.73 11.93 -9.87
C GLY A 64 -17.81 13.11 -10.22
N LYS A 65 -17.74 14.12 -9.34
CA LYS A 65 -16.83 15.26 -9.45
C LYS A 65 -15.36 14.81 -9.35
N MET A 66 -15.05 13.92 -8.40
CA MET A 66 -13.71 13.36 -8.23
C MET A 66 -13.33 12.50 -9.42
N ARG A 67 -14.17 11.53 -9.81
CA ARG A 67 -13.88 10.62 -10.93
C ARG A 67 -13.45 11.32 -12.22
N ARG A 68 -14.01 12.51 -12.48
CA ARG A 68 -13.67 13.31 -13.68
C ARG A 68 -12.36 14.09 -13.55
N ARG A 69 -11.94 14.44 -12.33
CA ARG A 69 -10.80 15.34 -12.08
C ARG A 69 -9.57 14.63 -11.53
N GLN A 70 -9.75 13.63 -10.68
CA GLN A 70 -8.72 12.94 -9.92
C GLN A 70 -9.01 11.45 -9.95
N TRP A 71 -8.09 10.69 -10.53
CA TRP A 71 -8.23 9.24 -10.61
C TRP A 71 -7.62 8.63 -9.35
N VAL A 72 -8.44 7.88 -8.62
CA VAL A 72 -7.99 7.14 -7.43
C VAL A 72 -7.38 5.84 -7.89
N ARG A 73 -6.23 5.50 -7.32
CA ARG A 73 -5.53 4.22 -7.46
C ARG A 73 -5.42 3.55 -6.10
N GLU A 74 -5.07 2.28 -6.12
CA GLU A 74 -4.68 1.51 -4.93
C GLU A 74 -3.41 2.13 -4.34
N GLY A 75 -3.33 2.23 -3.02
CA GLY A 75 -2.27 2.90 -2.28
C GLY A 75 -2.34 4.43 -2.23
N ASP A 76 -3.36 5.07 -2.81
CA ASP A 76 -3.51 6.53 -2.72
C ASP A 76 -4.04 6.95 -1.33
N LEU A 77 -3.47 8.02 -0.76
CA LEU A 77 -3.99 8.67 0.44
C LEU A 77 -5.21 9.53 0.10
N MET A 78 -6.26 9.39 0.88
CA MET A 78 -7.53 10.08 0.68
C MET A 78 -8.10 10.59 1.99
N VAL A 79 -9.04 11.53 1.86
CA VAL A 79 -9.96 11.89 2.94
C VAL A 79 -11.30 11.24 2.65
N ILE A 80 -11.83 10.55 3.64
CA ILE A 80 -13.15 9.94 3.60
C ILE A 80 -14.04 10.54 4.68
N GLN A 81 -15.34 10.41 4.47
CA GLN A 81 -16.38 10.76 5.42
C GLN A 81 -17.30 9.54 5.58
N PRO A 82 -17.25 8.81 6.70
CA PRO A 82 -18.20 7.74 7.02
C PRO A 82 -19.64 8.27 7.04
N TRP A 83 -20.61 7.39 6.78
CA TRP A 83 -22.03 7.74 6.88
C TRP A 83 -22.52 7.64 8.32
N ASP A 84 -23.27 8.63 8.80
CA ASP A 84 -23.75 8.68 10.19
C ASP A 84 -24.64 7.49 10.61
N PHE A 85 -25.20 6.75 9.65
CA PHE A 85 -26.11 5.62 9.89
C PHE A 85 -25.55 4.26 9.49
N GLN A 86 -24.41 4.23 8.78
CA GLN A 86 -23.78 2.98 8.35
C GLN A 86 -22.28 3.18 8.27
N ASP A 87 -21.58 2.83 9.34
CA ASP A 87 -20.13 3.02 9.47
C ASP A 87 -19.34 2.17 8.47
N GLU A 88 -19.90 1.06 7.96
CA GLU A 88 -19.28 0.26 6.91
C GLU A 88 -19.14 1.02 5.58
N LYS A 89 -19.87 2.12 5.39
CA LYS A 89 -19.90 2.90 4.16
C LYS A 89 -19.39 4.30 4.39
N ALA A 90 -18.69 4.80 3.39
CA ALA A 90 -18.15 6.16 3.40
C ALA A 90 -18.30 6.84 2.04
N ASN A 91 -18.13 8.15 2.02
CA ASN A 91 -17.90 8.92 0.80
C ASN A 91 -16.45 9.38 0.75
N VAL A 92 -15.83 9.34 -0.43
CA VAL A 92 -14.50 9.94 -0.64
C VAL A 92 -14.68 11.45 -0.84
N CYS A 93 -14.02 12.27 -0.03
CA CYS A 93 -14.05 13.73 -0.13
C CYS A 93 -12.98 14.26 -1.09
N MET A 94 -11.72 13.84 -0.89
CA MET A 94 -10.59 14.25 -1.72
C MET A 94 -9.48 13.20 -1.75
N ARG A 95 -8.60 13.30 -2.74
CA ARG A 95 -7.40 12.47 -2.91
C ARG A 95 -6.18 13.39 -2.78
N TYR A 96 -5.17 12.98 -2.04
CA TYR A 96 -3.88 13.67 -2.00
C TYR A 96 -3.00 13.22 -3.17
N THR A 97 -2.17 14.12 -3.69
CA THR A 97 -1.11 13.71 -4.62
C THR A 97 -0.01 12.99 -3.85
N LYS A 98 0.80 12.16 -4.54
CA LYS A 98 1.92 11.45 -3.87
C LYS A 98 2.85 12.40 -3.12
N THR A 99 3.14 13.57 -3.70
CA THR A 99 3.95 14.61 -3.05
C THR A 99 3.30 15.15 -1.78
N GLN A 100 1.97 15.33 -1.78
CA GLN A 100 1.23 15.77 -0.60
C GLN A 100 1.20 14.69 0.48
N SER A 101 0.99 13.42 0.10
CA SER A 101 1.02 12.30 1.04
C SER A 101 2.38 12.19 1.73
N LEU A 102 3.47 12.29 0.96
CA LEU A 102 4.82 12.25 1.49
C LEU A 102 5.12 13.44 2.41
N TYR A 103 4.65 14.64 2.06
CA TYR A 103 4.75 15.82 2.92
C TYR A 103 4.01 15.63 4.26
N LEU A 104 2.78 15.09 4.23
CA LEU A 104 1.98 14.83 5.43
C LEU A 104 2.62 13.77 6.34
N SER A 105 3.20 12.74 5.73
CA SER A 105 3.96 11.70 6.42
C SER A 105 5.22 12.28 7.10
N ARG A 106 6.07 13.02 6.37
CA ARG A 106 7.27 13.68 6.93
C ARG A 106 6.95 14.65 8.07
N LYS A 107 5.75 15.23 8.05
CA LYS A 107 5.29 16.14 9.10
C LYS A 107 4.77 15.40 10.36
N GLY A 108 4.55 14.08 10.28
CA GLY A 108 4.00 13.28 11.38
C GLY A 108 2.53 13.57 11.68
N VAL A 109 1.77 14.04 10.68
CA VAL A 109 0.33 14.29 10.84
C VAL A 109 -0.49 13.03 10.59
N LEU A 110 0.05 12.09 9.80
CA LEU A 110 -0.63 10.84 9.49
C LEU A 110 -0.54 9.88 10.68
N PRO A 111 -1.63 9.19 11.02
CA PRO A 111 -1.59 8.09 11.98
C PRO A 111 -0.81 6.91 11.41
N GLU A 112 -0.11 6.14 12.26
CA GLU A 112 0.79 5.05 11.86
C GLU A 112 0.11 4.03 10.93
N ILE A 113 -1.16 3.71 11.18
CA ILE A 113 -1.92 2.76 10.36
C ILE A 113 -2.12 3.22 8.92
N VAL A 114 -2.11 4.53 8.68
CA VAL A 114 -2.30 5.14 7.36
C VAL A 114 -0.96 5.67 6.81
N ASP A 115 0.14 5.57 7.55
CA ASP A 115 1.44 6.04 7.08
C ASP A 115 2.22 4.96 6.30
N LEU A 116 1.74 4.65 5.10
CA LEU A 116 2.47 3.81 4.12
C LEU A 116 3.54 4.59 3.34
N PHE A 117 3.67 5.90 3.55
CA PHE A 117 4.54 6.77 2.75
C PHE A 117 5.86 7.11 3.47
N GLY A 118 5.86 7.03 4.80
CA GLY A 118 6.98 7.43 5.66
C GLY A 118 7.97 6.35 6.03
N MET A 119 7.59 5.08 5.89
CA MET A 119 8.43 3.97 6.36
C MET A 119 8.40 2.80 5.37
N THR A 120 9.33 2.84 4.42
CA THR A 120 10.11 1.64 4.15
C THR A 120 11.46 1.80 4.85
N ASP A 121 11.45 1.76 6.19
CA ASP A 121 12.57 1.23 6.97
C ASP A 121 12.57 -0.31 6.88
N PHE A 122 12.35 -0.86 5.68
CA PHE A 122 12.59 -2.27 5.39
C PHE A 122 14.09 -2.51 5.08
N GLU A 123 14.96 -1.54 5.38
CA GLU A 123 16.36 -1.79 5.76
C GLU A 123 16.52 -1.82 7.27
N ALA A 124 15.80 -2.72 7.94
CA ALA A 124 16.17 -3.23 9.26
C ALA A 124 15.76 -4.71 9.40
N GLY A 125 15.93 -5.50 8.34
CA GLY A 125 16.35 -6.88 8.56
C GLY A 125 17.73 -6.84 9.22
N PRO A 126 18.01 -7.63 10.28
CA PRO A 126 19.37 -7.71 10.79
C PRO A 126 20.28 -8.06 9.62
N LYS A 127 21.29 -7.22 9.36
CA LYS A 127 22.47 -7.65 8.62
C LYS A 127 23.04 -8.81 9.42
N VAL A 128 22.65 -10.03 9.09
CA VAL A 128 23.43 -11.21 9.43
C VAL A 128 24.71 -11.05 8.62
N GLU A 129 25.68 -10.39 9.25
CA GLU A 129 27.05 -10.39 8.79
C GLU A 129 27.46 -11.85 8.61
N ASP A 130 27.87 -12.18 7.39
CA ASP A 130 28.54 -13.42 7.03
C ASP A 130 29.78 -13.59 7.93
N THR A 131 29.60 -14.17 9.12
CA THR A 131 30.67 -14.71 9.95
C THR A 131 30.50 -16.21 9.98
N VAL A 132 31.07 -16.82 8.95
CA VAL A 132 31.34 -18.25 8.84
C VAL A 132 32.17 -18.70 10.06
N PRO A 133 31.69 -19.62 10.93
CA PRO A 133 32.59 -20.47 11.67
C PRO A 133 32.92 -21.68 10.79
N LYS A 134 34.13 -21.66 10.26
CA LYS A 134 34.78 -22.82 9.64
C LYS A 134 34.87 -23.94 10.68
N ALA A 135 34.10 -25.02 10.50
CA ALA A 135 34.33 -26.29 11.16
C ALA A 135 34.48 -27.36 10.09
N ASP A 136 35.74 -27.73 9.86
CA ASP A 136 36.18 -28.76 8.92
C ASP A 136 36.41 -30.07 9.67
N SER A 137 36.35 -31.18 8.94
CA SER A 137 36.61 -32.60 9.28
C SER A 137 35.53 -33.38 10.06
N GLY A 138 35.04 -34.55 9.63
CA GLY A 138 35.33 -35.39 8.46
C GLY A 138 34.31 -36.54 8.34
N GLY A 139 34.21 -37.15 7.14
CA GLY A 139 33.20 -38.13 6.69
C GLY A 139 33.25 -39.53 7.34
N PRO A 140 32.65 -40.61 6.75
CA PRO A 140 32.57 -40.88 5.30
C PRO A 140 31.18 -41.28 4.74
N GLU A 141 31.10 -41.27 3.40
CA GLU A 141 30.02 -41.78 2.56
C GLU A 141 29.82 -43.31 2.68
N PRO A 142 28.67 -43.82 2.21
CA PRO A 142 28.75 -44.91 1.25
C PRO A 142 27.90 -44.70 -0.02
N GLU A 143 28.53 -45.08 -1.12
CA GLU A 143 28.04 -45.09 -2.49
C GLU A 143 27.10 -46.29 -2.79
N SER A 144 26.20 -46.06 -3.75
CA SER A 144 25.76 -46.98 -4.82
C SER A 144 24.52 -47.88 -4.66
N ALA A 145 23.87 -48.07 -5.83
CA ALA A 145 22.77 -48.97 -6.23
C ALA A 145 21.34 -48.45 -5.94
N ALA A 146 20.37 -48.42 -6.87
CA ALA A 146 20.29 -48.88 -8.25
C ALA A 146 19.15 -48.16 -8.99
N ALA A 147 19.30 -48.04 -10.30
CA ALA A 147 18.25 -47.65 -11.24
C ALA A 147 17.11 -48.67 -11.27
N GLN A 148 15.87 -48.20 -11.47
CA GLN A 148 14.79 -48.89 -12.17
C GLN A 148 13.64 -47.90 -12.43
N ASP A 149 13.49 -47.48 -13.70
CA ASP A 149 12.24 -46.97 -14.24
C ASP A 149 11.18 -48.08 -14.24
N PRO A 150 9.91 -47.72 -14.02
CA PRO A 150 8.85 -48.28 -14.85
C PRO A 150 8.02 -47.17 -15.50
N GLU A 151 8.17 -47.03 -16.81
CA GLU A 151 7.07 -46.64 -17.69
C GLU A 151 6.03 -47.76 -17.66
N ASP A 152 4.77 -47.46 -17.35
CA ASP A 152 3.62 -48.30 -17.67
C ASP A 152 2.37 -47.41 -17.84
N ASP A 153 2.09 -47.09 -19.11
CA ASP A 153 0.78 -47.07 -19.78
C ASP A 153 -0.47 -46.56 -19.03
N ILE A 154 -0.76 -45.26 -19.18
CA ILE A 154 -2.07 -44.65 -18.84
C ILE A 154 -3.05 -44.60 -20.04
N ASP A 155 -2.74 -45.24 -21.17
CA ASP A 155 -3.53 -45.13 -22.40
C ASP A 155 -4.68 -46.15 -22.53
N SER A 156 -5.39 -46.42 -21.42
CA SER A 156 -6.56 -47.31 -21.38
C SER A 156 -7.86 -46.65 -20.88
N PHE A 157 -7.93 -45.31 -20.83
CA PHE A 157 -9.08 -44.60 -20.24
C PHE A 157 -10.05 -43.94 -21.24
N PHE A 158 -9.79 -43.94 -22.54
CA PHE A 158 -10.74 -43.45 -23.56
C PHE A 158 -11.14 -44.55 -24.55
N GLY A 159 -11.82 -45.58 -24.03
CA GLY A 159 -12.61 -46.53 -24.82
C GLY A 159 -14.06 -46.08 -24.90
#